data_AF-A0A4Y6PN53-F1
#
_entry.id   AF-A0A4Y6PN53-F1
#
_cell.length_a   1.000
_cell.length_b   1.000
_cell.length_c   1.000
_cell.angle_alpha   90.00
_cell.angle_beta   90.00
_cell.angle_gamma   90.00
#
_symmetry.space_group_name_H-M   'P 1'
#
loop_
_entity.id
_entity.type
_entity.pdbx_description
1 polymer ?
#
loop_
_entity_poly.entity_id
_entity_poly.type
_entity_poly.pdbx_seq_one_letter_code
_entity_poly.pdbx_strand_id
1 'polypeptide(L)'
;MLKQANSALLCAAIGAIALLSAGCGADETTNGGWTVEEGDGSQTEYGSDTTTVTTPGTTDSNIIVTGDPDECVDVDTTCVDLEEAKEQGGQYCDDPDAQADVIVADGEVVDVICYPPKEDGTDIREADTDEEGNAEVPQTESGSVVTFNEKTDGEPIVGDVNVDAERTTLYGNGPDKTIIDGKITIQSNHARIRGMTVTGNVEFGINSNNSAISFCRIQGDLNVKSNEFTATNCEVFGKVQVTGNGATLVNIGVQGDWDVNANADCRGCYSFTDENDDFLVQDEELGEELTCQPAGPPA
;
A
#
# COMPACT_ATOMS: atom_id res chain seq x y z
N MET A 1 -49.02 -65.09 -32.78
CA MET A 1 -47.74 -65.31 -33.49
C MET A 1 -46.76 -64.27 -32.93
N LEU A 2 -45.89 -64.65 -31.99
CA LEU A 2 -44.46 -64.98 -32.18
C LEU A 2 -43.71 -63.81 -32.85
N LYS A 3 -42.68 -63.15 -32.29
CA LYS A 3 -41.43 -63.55 -31.60
C LYS A 3 -40.80 -62.25 -31.02
N GLN A 4 -40.33 -62.13 -29.77
CA GLN A 4 -39.02 -62.54 -29.21
C GLN A 4 -37.78 -62.35 -30.11
N ALA A 5 -36.86 -61.46 -29.70
CA ALA A 5 -35.51 -61.77 -29.18
C ALA A 5 -34.37 -60.81 -29.62
N ASN A 6 -33.60 -60.34 -28.62
CA ASN A 6 -32.12 -60.23 -28.52
C ASN A 6 -31.37 -59.28 -29.48
N SER A 7 -30.20 -58.72 -29.18
CA SER A 7 -29.28 -58.57 -28.03
C SER A 7 -28.11 -57.70 -28.52
N ALA A 8 -27.40 -57.03 -27.61
CA ALA A 8 -25.99 -56.54 -27.64
C ALA A 8 -25.97 -55.11 -27.06
N LEU A 9 -25.57 -54.86 -25.81
CA LEU A 9 -24.24 -55.06 -25.20
C LEU A 9 -23.11 -54.43 -26.04
N LEU A 10 -22.83 -53.15 -25.75
CA LEU A 10 -21.50 -52.60 -25.92
C LEU A 10 -21.21 -51.68 -24.71
N CYS A 11 -20.41 -52.20 -23.78
CA CYS A 11 -19.71 -51.40 -22.79
C CYS A 11 -18.67 -50.54 -23.53
N ALA A 12 -18.75 -49.23 -23.37
CA ALA A 12 -17.61 -48.34 -23.52
C ALA A 12 -17.53 -47.51 -22.24
N ALA A 13 -16.77 -48.02 -21.28
CA ALA A 13 -16.13 -47.22 -20.25
C ALA A 13 -14.90 -46.58 -20.86
N ILE A 14 -14.67 -45.27 -20.67
CA ILE A 14 -13.35 -44.62 -20.59
C ILE A 14 -13.58 -43.18 -20.11
N GLY A 15 -12.91 -42.81 -19.01
CA GLY A 15 -12.27 -41.50 -18.88
C GLY A 15 -13.05 -40.37 -18.21
N ALA A 16 -13.41 -40.53 -16.93
CA ALA A 16 -13.56 -39.36 -16.07
C ALA A 16 -12.15 -38.80 -15.78
N ILE A 17 -11.74 -37.77 -16.53
CA ILE A 17 -10.57 -36.95 -16.19
C ILE A 17 -11.04 -36.00 -15.09
N ALA A 18 -10.71 -36.33 -13.85
CA ALA A 18 -10.74 -35.38 -12.76
C ALA A 18 -9.62 -34.36 -13.02
N LEU A 19 -9.99 -33.17 -13.45
CA LEU A 19 -9.13 -31.99 -13.36
C LEU A 19 -8.93 -31.71 -11.87
N LEU A 20 -7.80 -32.16 -11.35
CA LEU A 20 -7.21 -31.63 -10.14
C LEU A 20 -6.82 -30.19 -10.46
N SER A 21 -7.66 -29.24 -10.07
CA SER A 21 -7.20 -27.88 -9.82
C SER A 21 -6.18 -27.98 -8.69
N ALA A 22 -4.90 -27.86 -9.04
CA ALA A 22 -3.89 -27.44 -8.09
C ALA A 22 -4.32 -26.06 -7.61
N GLY A 23 -4.91 -25.98 -6.43
CA GLY A 23 -4.90 -24.73 -5.68
C GLY A 23 -3.44 -24.43 -5.42
N CYS A 24 -2.99 -23.24 -5.83
CA CYS A 24 -1.78 -22.64 -5.29
C CYS A 24 -2.01 -22.57 -3.77
N GLY A 25 -1.42 -23.52 -3.03
CA GLY A 25 -1.32 -23.39 -1.59
C GLY A 25 -0.28 -22.31 -1.35
N ALA A 26 -0.65 -21.25 -0.64
CA ALA A 26 0.34 -20.38 -0.02
C ALA A 26 1.30 -21.29 0.74
N ASP A 27 2.58 -21.24 0.37
CA ASP A 27 3.63 -22.05 0.99
C ASP A 27 3.97 -21.34 2.31
N GLU A 28 3.11 -21.51 3.33
CA GLU A 28 3.35 -20.99 4.67
C GLU A 28 4.59 -21.70 5.25
N THR A 29 5.75 -21.08 5.13
CA THR A 29 6.99 -21.55 5.75
C THR A 29 7.01 -21.12 7.22
N THR A 30 6.43 -21.94 8.11
CA THR A 30 6.60 -21.73 9.55
C THR A 30 7.97 -22.25 10.01
N ASN A 31 8.99 -21.40 10.00
CA ASN A 31 10.26 -21.64 10.71
C ASN A 31 10.35 -20.66 11.89
N GLY A 32 10.95 -21.07 13.00
CA GLY A 32 11.40 -20.11 14.04
C GLY A 32 10.36 -19.38 14.90
N GLY A 33 9.07 -19.35 14.53
CA GLY A 33 8.05 -18.52 15.20
C GLY A 33 7.62 -17.30 14.40
N TRP A 34 8.08 -17.20 13.14
CA TRP A 34 7.68 -16.20 12.16
C TRP A 34 7.04 -16.89 10.93
N THR A 35 6.36 -16.11 10.09
CA THR A 35 5.70 -16.58 8.86
C THR A 35 5.97 -15.64 7.70
N VAL A 36 6.04 -16.20 6.49
CA VAL A 36 6.04 -15.45 5.22
C VAL A 36 4.81 -15.86 4.43
N GLU A 37 4.07 -14.88 3.95
CA GLU A 37 2.96 -15.10 3.02
C GLU A 37 2.95 -14.01 1.94
N GLU A 38 2.33 -14.32 0.80
CA GLU A 38 2.01 -13.32 -0.22
C GLU A 38 0.60 -12.78 0.03
N GLY A 39 0.43 -11.46 0.01
CA GLY A 39 -0.88 -10.86 0.23
C GLY A 39 -0.94 -9.35 -0.01
N ASP A 40 -2.14 -8.80 0.22
CA ASP A 40 -2.39 -7.37 0.15
C ASP A 40 -1.84 -6.68 1.41
N GLY A 41 -0.72 -5.98 1.27
CA GLY A 41 -0.07 -5.25 2.34
C GLY A 41 -0.96 -4.16 2.96
N SER A 42 -1.93 -3.64 2.21
CA SER A 42 -2.85 -2.62 2.72
C SER A 42 -3.77 -3.13 3.83
N GLN A 43 -3.93 -4.46 3.95
CA GLN A 43 -4.81 -5.10 4.94
C GLN A 43 -4.13 -5.40 6.27
N THR A 44 -2.83 -5.10 6.43
CA THR A 44 -2.14 -5.36 7.68
C THR A 44 -2.65 -4.43 8.78
N GLU A 45 -3.14 -5.01 9.88
CA GLU A 45 -3.67 -4.25 11.01
C GLU A 45 -2.58 -3.43 11.71
N TYR A 46 -2.96 -2.25 12.22
CA TYR A 46 -2.05 -1.41 12.99
C TYR A 46 -1.59 -2.09 14.29
N GLY A 47 -0.28 -2.07 14.53
CA GLY A 47 0.33 -2.66 15.72
C GLY A 47 0.34 -4.18 15.70
N SER A 48 0.19 -4.77 14.50
CA SER A 48 0.61 -6.13 14.27
C SER A 48 2.13 -6.19 14.16
N ASP A 49 2.71 -7.33 14.52
CA ASP A 49 4.14 -7.61 14.37
C ASP A 49 4.44 -8.02 12.93
N THR A 50 4.11 -7.12 11.99
CA THR A 50 4.22 -7.36 10.56
C THR A 50 5.22 -6.42 9.91
N THR A 51 5.98 -6.97 8.96
CA THR A 51 6.75 -6.20 8.00
C THR A 51 6.21 -6.50 6.62
N THR A 52 5.78 -5.48 5.89
CA THR A 52 5.34 -5.61 4.50
C THR A 52 6.50 -5.29 3.60
N VAL A 53 6.93 -6.24 2.77
CA VAL A 53 7.93 -6.01 1.75
C VAL A 53 7.22 -5.73 0.42
N THR A 54 7.45 -4.52 -0.09
CA THR A 54 6.86 -4.01 -1.33
C THR A 54 7.88 -4.06 -2.46
N THR A 55 7.47 -4.57 -3.62
CA THR A 55 8.27 -4.54 -4.85
C THR A 55 7.51 -3.82 -5.98
N PRO A 56 8.20 -3.10 -6.88
CA PRO A 56 7.53 -2.45 -8.01
C PRO A 56 6.82 -3.45 -8.92
N GLY A 57 5.65 -3.08 -9.42
CA GLY A 57 4.86 -3.90 -10.35
C GLY A 57 3.91 -4.91 -9.70
N THR A 58 3.84 -4.97 -8.36
CA THR A 58 2.86 -5.79 -7.63
C THR A 58 2.08 -4.93 -6.64
N THR A 59 0.85 -4.54 -6.99
CA THR A 59 -0.04 -3.83 -6.05
C THR A 59 -0.68 -4.80 -5.05
N ASP A 60 -1.07 -5.98 -5.52
CA ASP A 60 -1.93 -6.91 -4.77
C ASP A 60 -1.15 -8.12 -4.18
N SER A 61 0.15 -8.19 -4.45
CA SER A 61 1.01 -9.32 -4.05
C SER A 61 2.30 -8.79 -3.45
N ASN A 62 2.23 -8.44 -2.17
CA ASN A 62 3.36 -8.05 -1.33
C ASN A 62 3.80 -9.26 -0.50
N ILE A 63 5.04 -9.27 -0.05
CA ILE A 63 5.50 -10.29 0.90
C ILE A 63 5.20 -9.76 2.31
N ILE A 64 4.35 -10.45 3.05
CA ILE A 64 3.98 -10.13 4.42
C ILE A 64 4.75 -11.07 5.34
N VAL A 65 5.57 -10.48 6.20
CA VAL A 65 6.38 -11.21 7.17
C VAL A 65 5.83 -10.91 8.55
N THR A 66 5.39 -11.93 9.28
CA THR A 66 4.91 -11.80 10.66
C THR A 66 5.91 -12.42 11.62
N GLY A 67 6.27 -11.71 12.69
CA GLY A 67 7.33 -12.13 13.60
C GLY A 67 8.71 -11.62 13.20
N ASP A 68 9.71 -12.01 13.99
CA ASP A 68 11.11 -11.64 13.81
C ASP A 68 11.88 -12.78 13.11
N PRO A 69 12.17 -12.68 11.81
CA PRO A 69 12.87 -13.72 11.08
C PRO A 69 14.35 -13.80 11.50
N ASP A 70 14.82 -15.00 11.80
CA ASP A 70 16.22 -15.28 12.15
C ASP A 70 17.14 -15.47 10.93
N GLU A 71 16.59 -15.29 9.73
CA GLU A 71 17.25 -15.33 8.43
C GLU A 71 16.68 -14.26 7.49
N CYS A 72 17.39 -13.94 6.41
CA CYS A 72 16.88 -13.01 5.41
C CYS A 72 15.67 -13.59 4.66
N VAL A 73 14.80 -12.70 4.19
CA VAL A 73 13.57 -13.04 3.48
C VAL A 73 13.84 -13.03 1.98
N ASP A 74 13.51 -14.13 1.30
CA ASP A 74 13.66 -14.23 -0.16
C ASP A 74 12.64 -13.33 -0.86
N VAL A 75 13.13 -12.32 -1.57
CA VAL A 75 12.38 -11.40 -2.43
C VAL A 75 12.89 -11.58 -3.86
N ASP A 76 12.09 -12.26 -4.69
CA ASP A 76 12.48 -12.72 -6.02
C ASP A 76 13.76 -13.58 -6.02
N THR A 77 14.88 -13.00 -6.43
CA THR A 77 16.20 -13.65 -6.47
C THR A 77 17.17 -13.13 -5.43
N THR A 78 16.72 -12.20 -4.59
CA THR A 78 17.54 -11.56 -3.56
C THR A 78 17.05 -11.94 -2.18
N CYS A 79 17.99 -12.16 -1.26
CA CYS A 79 17.67 -12.33 0.15
C CYS A 79 17.79 -10.98 0.86
N VAL A 80 16.69 -10.49 1.44
CA VAL A 80 16.60 -9.20 2.11
C VAL A 80 16.66 -9.40 3.61
N ASP A 81 17.68 -8.84 4.25
CA ASP A 81 17.80 -8.82 5.71
C ASP A 81 16.91 -7.69 6.26
N LEU A 82 15.81 -8.06 6.92
CA LEU A 82 14.83 -7.09 7.41
C LEU A 82 15.32 -6.31 8.64
N GLU A 83 16.21 -6.88 9.45
CA GLU A 83 16.84 -6.18 10.57
C GLU A 83 17.77 -5.09 10.01
N GLU A 84 18.66 -5.45 9.07
CA GLU A 84 19.54 -4.50 8.40
C GLU A 84 18.75 -3.43 7.62
N ALA A 85 17.63 -3.80 6.99
CA ALA A 85 16.75 -2.85 6.31
C ALA A 85 16.17 -1.82 7.30
N LYS A 86 15.62 -2.27 8.43
CA LYS A 86 15.07 -1.38 9.47
C LYS A 86 16.15 -0.46 10.06
N GLU A 87 17.39 -0.91 10.22
CA GLU A 87 18.50 -0.05 10.67
C GLU A 87 18.79 1.13 9.72
N GLN A 88 18.47 0.99 8.43
CA GLN A 88 18.60 2.05 7.43
C GLN A 88 17.39 2.99 7.39
N GLY A 89 16.28 2.56 7.98
CA GLY A 89 15.04 3.31 8.02
C GLY A 89 15.11 4.55 8.91
N GLY A 90 14.07 5.37 8.81
CA GLY A 90 13.96 6.61 9.57
C GLY A 90 13.35 6.42 10.96
N GLN A 91 12.55 7.40 11.35
CA GLN A 91 11.85 7.43 12.63
C GLN A 91 11.01 6.15 12.86
N TYR A 92 11.13 5.59 14.08
CA TYR A 92 10.52 4.35 14.59
C TYR A 92 11.18 3.03 14.19
N CYS A 93 12.09 3.02 13.22
CA CYS A 93 12.70 1.77 12.77
C CYS A 93 13.73 1.18 13.74
N ASP A 94 14.16 1.95 14.75
CA ASP A 94 15.00 1.48 15.85
C ASP A 94 14.22 0.71 16.93
N ASP A 95 12.89 0.70 16.83
CA ASP A 95 12.01 -0.03 17.73
C ASP A 95 11.68 -1.43 17.15
N PRO A 96 11.99 -2.53 17.86
CA PRO A 96 11.74 -3.87 17.36
C PRO A 96 10.25 -4.17 17.16
N ASP A 97 9.36 -3.51 17.92
CA ASP A 97 7.92 -3.71 17.84
C ASP A 97 7.26 -2.76 16.80
N ALA A 98 8.06 -1.98 16.08
CA ALA A 98 7.56 -1.14 15.00
C ALA A 98 7.23 -1.98 13.75
N GLN A 99 5.96 -1.88 13.36
CA GLN A 99 5.50 -2.26 12.04
C GLN A 99 6.23 -1.45 10.97
N ALA A 100 6.56 -2.09 9.84
CA ALA A 100 7.31 -1.45 8.77
C ALA A 100 6.81 -1.84 7.37
N ASP A 101 6.88 -0.90 6.43
CA ASP A 101 6.84 -1.17 4.99
C ASP A 101 8.28 -1.04 4.45
N VAL A 102 8.89 -2.17 4.05
CA VAL A 102 10.22 -2.24 3.45
C VAL A 102 10.07 -2.20 1.93
N ILE A 103 10.70 -1.23 1.29
CA ILE A 103 10.55 -1.00 -0.15
C ILE A 103 11.79 -1.54 -0.85
N VAL A 104 11.61 -2.56 -1.69
CA VAL A 104 12.68 -3.25 -2.41
C VAL A 104 12.50 -3.02 -3.90
N ALA A 105 13.52 -2.50 -4.58
CA ALA A 105 13.51 -2.38 -6.03
C ALA A 105 14.87 -2.82 -6.59
N ASP A 106 14.86 -3.49 -7.74
CA ASP A 106 16.08 -3.98 -8.38
C ASP A 106 16.95 -4.87 -7.47
N GLY A 107 16.31 -5.55 -6.52
CA GLY A 107 16.98 -6.40 -5.53
C GLY A 107 17.70 -5.65 -4.42
N GLU A 108 17.44 -4.36 -4.23
CA GLU A 108 18.03 -3.54 -3.16
C GLU A 108 16.92 -2.88 -2.32
N VAL A 109 17.15 -2.73 -1.03
CA VAL A 109 16.27 -1.93 -0.15
C VAL A 109 16.47 -0.46 -0.53
N VAL A 110 15.41 0.19 -1.00
CA VAL A 110 15.43 1.59 -1.44
C VAL A 110 15.03 2.53 -0.31
N ASP A 111 14.05 2.13 0.50
CA ASP A 111 13.59 2.89 1.65
C ASP A 111 12.78 2.00 2.62
N VAL A 112 12.57 2.49 3.84
CA VAL A 112 11.77 1.81 4.88
C VAL A 112 10.90 2.82 5.62
N ILE A 113 9.59 2.56 5.62
CA ILE A 113 8.59 3.35 6.35
C ILE A 113 8.21 2.59 7.63
N CYS A 114 8.65 3.06 8.79
CA CYS A 114 8.23 2.48 10.07
C CYS A 114 7.12 3.30 10.74
N TYR A 115 6.25 2.60 11.45
CA TYR A 115 5.10 3.16 12.16
C TYR A 115 5.35 3.12 13.68
N PRO A 116 4.76 4.05 14.46
CA PRO A 116 4.86 3.99 15.91
C PRO A 116 4.35 2.64 16.43
N PRO A 117 5.07 1.95 17.32
CA PRO A 117 4.65 0.67 17.85
C PRO A 117 3.41 0.83 18.75
N LYS A 118 2.64 -0.26 18.90
CA LYS A 118 1.44 -0.31 19.76
C LYS A 118 1.84 -0.64 21.20
N GLU A 119 2.69 0.18 21.81
CA GLU A 119 3.12 0.04 23.19
C GLU A 119 2.40 0.98 24.16
N ASP A 120 2.59 0.74 25.46
CA ASP A 120 2.16 1.62 26.55
C ASP A 120 2.82 3.01 26.42
N GLY A 121 2.14 3.95 25.75
CA GLY A 121 2.60 5.34 25.63
C GLY A 121 2.31 5.99 24.27
N THR A 122 2.05 5.20 23.23
CA THR A 122 1.59 5.72 21.94
C THR A 122 0.19 6.29 22.10
N ASP A 123 0.01 7.56 21.74
CA ASP A 123 -1.30 8.22 21.74
C ASP A 123 -2.11 7.73 20.54
N ILE A 124 -2.81 6.61 20.71
CA ILE A 124 -3.69 6.04 19.69
C ILE A 124 -5.08 6.65 19.86
N ARG A 125 -5.58 7.25 18.79
CA ARG A 125 -6.91 7.85 18.73
C ARG A 125 -7.70 7.22 17.61
N GLU A 126 -8.93 6.83 17.88
CA GLU A 126 -9.83 6.36 16.83
C GLU A 126 -10.52 7.58 16.21
N ALA A 127 -10.55 7.65 14.88
CA ALA A 127 -11.39 8.61 14.17
C ALA A 127 -12.87 8.28 14.43
N ASP A 128 -13.65 9.30 14.78
CA ASP A 128 -15.07 9.15 15.03
C ASP A 128 -15.88 9.97 14.02
N THR A 129 -17.16 9.66 13.90
CA THR A 129 -18.12 10.47 13.13
C THR A 129 -19.04 11.18 14.10
N ASP A 130 -19.19 12.50 13.95
CA ASP A 130 -20.12 13.26 14.77
C ASP A 130 -21.60 12.88 14.46
N GLU A 131 -22.53 13.42 15.25
CA GLU A 131 -23.98 13.16 15.07
C GLU A 131 -24.54 13.65 13.72
N GLU A 132 -23.78 14.49 13.01
CA GLU A 132 -24.11 15.04 11.69
C GLU A 132 -23.46 14.23 10.54
N GLY A 133 -22.65 13.22 10.88
CA GLY A 133 -21.95 12.36 9.94
C GLY A 133 -20.63 12.96 9.43
N ASN A 134 -20.14 14.04 10.03
CA ASN A 134 -18.82 14.58 9.68
C ASN A 134 -17.72 13.78 10.37
N ALA A 135 -16.63 13.57 9.65
CA ALA A 135 -15.38 13.06 10.17
C ALA A 135 -14.84 14.00 11.25
N GLU A 136 -14.70 13.50 12.49
CA GLU A 136 -13.81 14.12 13.46
C GLU A 136 -12.54 13.29 13.52
N VAL A 137 -11.59 13.59 12.63
CA VAL A 137 -10.20 13.13 12.81
C VAL A 137 -9.64 13.89 14.01
N PRO A 138 -9.29 13.21 15.12
CA PRO A 138 -8.90 13.87 16.35
C PRO A 138 -7.73 14.81 16.13
N GLN A 139 -7.79 16.02 16.69
CA GLN A 139 -6.69 16.98 16.64
C GLN A 139 -5.45 16.35 17.29
N THR A 140 -4.47 16.00 16.47
CA THR A 140 -3.37 15.14 16.88
C THR A 140 -2.37 15.86 17.77
N GLU A 141 -1.86 15.15 18.78
CA GLU A 141 -0.61 15.55 19.44
C GLU A 141 0.57 14.98 18.65
N SER A 142 1.76 15.57 18.81
CA SER A 142 2.92 15.05 18.09
C SER A 142 3.22 13.61 18.44
N GLY A 143 3.29 12.73 17.44
CA GLY A 143 3.52 11.29 17.63
C GLY A 143 2.26 10.45 17.79
N SER A 144 1.06 11.02 17.68
CA SER A 144 -0.18 10.26 17.78
C SER A 144 -0.43 9.40 16.53
N VAL A 145 -1.12 8.28 16.73
CA VAL A 145 -1.63 7.43 15.65
C VAL A 145 -3.15 7.56 15.60
N VAL A 146 -3.69 7.89 14.43
CA VAL A 146 -5.12 7.85 14.17
C VAL A 146 -5.45 6.56 13.45
N THR A 147 -6.31 5.75 14.04
CA THR A 147 -6.87 4.52 13.46
C THR A 147 -8.35 4.69 13.15
N PHE A 148 -8.94 3.78 12.38
CA PHE A 148 -10.34 3.86 11.96
C PHE A 148 -11.10 2.60 12.38
N ASN A 149 -12.34 2.78 12.86
CA ASN A 149 -13.14 1.66 13.35
C ASN A 149 -13.57 0.75 12.19
N GLU A 150 -13.43 -0.57 12.33
CA GLU A 150 -13.92 -1.53 11.32
C GLU A 150 -15.43 -1.39 11.02
N LYS A 151 -16.21 -0.81 11.94
CA LYS A 151 -17.65 -0.55 11.72
C LYS A 151 -17.90 0.50 10.64
N THR A 152 -16.91 1.32 10.30
CA THR A 152 -17.00 2.31 9.23
C THR A 152 -16.34 1.81 7.94
N ASP A 153 -15.89 0.54 7.88
CA ASP A 153 -15.28 -0.01 6.68
C ASP A 153 -16.23 0.05 5.48
N GLY A 154 -15.76 0.67 4.40
CA GLY A 154 -16.48 0.87 3.15
C GLY A 154 -17.45 2.05 3.16
N GLU A 155 -17.63 2.72 4.31
CA GLU A 155 -18.48 3.89 4.45
C GLU A 155 -17.62 5.17 4.40
N PRO A 156 -17.92 6.13 3.50
CA PRO A 156 -17.15 7.37 3.42
C PRO A 156 -17.27 8.23 4.68
N ILE A 157 -16.13 8.66 5.20
CA ILE A 157 -16.02 9.59 6.33
C ILE A 157 -15.91 11.00 5.75
N VAL A 158 -16.98 11.80 5.87
CA VAL A 158 -17.12 13.08 5.18
C VAL A 158 -16.32 14.18 5.87
N GLY A 159 -15.43 14.85 5.15
CA GLY A 159 -14.74 16.04 5.62
C GLY A 159 -13.26 16.09 5.27
N ASP A 160 -12.71 17.30 5.34
CA ASP A 160 -11.28 17.53 5.13
C ASP A 160 -10.49 17.16 6.39
N VAL A 161 -9.34 16.52 6.20
CA VAL A 161 -8.39 16.18 7.27
C VAL A 161 -7.19 17.11 7.20
N ASN A 162 -6.85 17.76 8.32
CA ASN A 162 -5.67 18.61 8.43
C ASN A 162 -4.76 18.07 9.53
N VAL A 163 -3.48 17.82 9.19
CA VAL A 163 -2.47 17.31 10.12
C VAL A 163 -1.39 18.37 10.31
N ASP A 164 -1.43 19.02 11.46
CA ASP A 164 -0.48 20.09 11.83
C ASP A 164 0.54 19.63 12.89
N ALA A 165 0.30 18.50 13.57
CA ALA A 165 1.22 17.95 14.55
C ALA A 165 2.27 17.04 13.90
N GLU A 166 3.52 17.19 14.30
CA GLU A 166 4.62 16.36 13.79
C GLU A 166 4.48 14.89 14.18
N ARG A 167 4.98 13.98 13.34
CA ARG A 167 4.98 12.53 13.62
C ARG A 167 3.57 11.92 13.77
N THR A 168 2.56 12.55 13.19
CA THR A 168 1.22 11.96 13.15
C THR A 168 1.15 10.86 12.10
N THR A 169 0.56 9.73 12.46
CA THR A 169 0.23 8.64 11.53
C THR A 169 -1.27 8.58 11.34
N LEU A 170 -1.75 8.56 10.11
CA LEU A 170 -3.10 8.16 9.74
C LEU A 170 -3.02 6.72 9.20
N TYR A 171 -3.56 5.76 9.93
CA TYR A 171 -3.46 4.34 9.60
C TYR A 171 -4.85 3.79 9.30
N GLY A 172 -5.18 3.65 8.03
CA GLY A 172 -6.43 3.07 7.55
C GLY A 172 -6.42 1.55 7.52
N ASN A 173 -7.60 0.97 7.34
CA ASN A 173 -7.83 -0.49 7.31
C ASN A 173 -7.66 -1.09 5.90
N GLY A 174 -7.23 -0.28 4.91
CA GLY A 174 -7.14 -0.62 3.50
C GLY A 174 -7.92 0.37 2.61
N PRO A 175 -7.55 0.56 1.33
CA PRO A 175 -8.16 1.54 0.44
C PRO A 175 -9.66 1.31 0.20
N ASP A 176 -10.13 0.06 0.22
CA ASP A 176 -11.55 -0.26 0.06
C ASP A 176 -12.36 -0.17 1.37
N LYS A 177 -11.68 0.10 2.49
CA LYS A 177 -12.27 0.10 3.83
C LYS A 177 -12.27 1.49 4.45
N THR A 178 -11.13 2.17 4.49
CA THR A 178 -11.06 3.53 5.02
C THR A 178 -11.17 4.51 3.87
N ILE A 179 -12.29 5.24 3.80
CA ILE A 179 -12.56 6.21 2.73
C ILE A 179 -12.74 7.60 3.36
N ILE A 180 -11.84 8.52 3.05
CA ILE A 180 -11.96 9.94 3.41
C ILE A 180 -12.64 10.66 2.27
N ASP A 181 -13.88 11.09 2.47
CA ASP A 181 -14.62 11.90 1.50
C ASP A 181 -14.33 13.39 1.69
N GLY A 182 -13.15 13.78 1.21
CA GLY A 182 -12.58 15.11 1.38
C GLY A 182 -11.12 15.13 0.96
N LYS A 183 -10.41 16.21 1.30
CA LYS A 183 -8.97 16.32 1.07
C LYS A 183 -8.17 16.04 2.34
N ILE A 184 -6.92 15.61 2.19
CA ILE A 184 -5.96 15.53 3.29
C ILE A 184 -4.88 16.60 3.07
N THR A 185 -4.62 17.42 4.08
CA THR A 185 -3.54 18.41 4.09
C THR A 185 -2.58 18.16 5.24
N ILE A 186 -1.31 17.94 4.93
CA ILE A 186 -0.24 17.73 5.89
C ILE A 186 0.63 18.99 5.92
N GLN A 187 0.85 19.54 7.12
CA GLN A 187 1.69 20.74 7.35
C GLN A 187 2.82 20.49 8.35
N SER A 188 3.04 19.22 8.72
CA SER A 188 4.01 18.82 9.73
C SER A 188 4.99 17.76 9.20
N ASN A 189 6.19 17.72 9.80
CA ASN A 189 7.23 16.76 9.42
C ASN A 189 6.88 15.35 9.93
N HIS A 190 7.44 14.34 9.27
CA HIS A 190 7.33 12.93 9.68
C HIS A 190 5.89 12.42 9.73
N ALA A 191 4.98 12.98 8.93
CA ALA A 191 3.63 12.43 8.86
C ALA A 191 3.64 11.12 8.07
N ARG A 192 2.77 10.18 8.43
CA ARG A 192 2.57 8.92 7.70
C ARG A 192 1.10 8.75 7.36
N ILE A 193 0.80 8.32 6.15
CA ILE A 193 -0.56 7.96 5.73
C ILE A 193 -0.49 6.56 5.12
N ARG A 194 -1.34 5.64 5.56
CA ARG A 194 -1.34 4.27 5.08
C ARG A 194 -2.74 3.74 4.84
N GLY A 195 -2.93 2.98 3.76
CA GLY A 195 -4.06 2.05 3.64
C GLY A 195 -5.43 2.72 3.60
N MET A 196 -5.64 3.72 2.74
CA MET A 196 -6.94 4.40 2.63
C MET A 196 -7.20 4.99 1.24
N THR A 197 -8.48 5.22 0.95
CA THR A 197 -8.93 6.04 -0.18
C THR A 197 -9.15 7.48 0.27
N VAL A 198 -8.73 8.44 -0.55
CA VAL A 198 -9.05 9.87 -0.42
C VAL A 198 -9.77 10.31 -1.69
N THR A 199 -11.02 10.76 -1.58
CA THR A 199 -11.82 11.18 -2.75
C THR A 199 -11.35 12.53 -3.32
N GLY A 200 -10.75 13.36 -2.47
CA GLY A 200 -10.15 14.65 -2.84
C GLY A 200 -8.64 14.58 -3.04
N ASN A 201 -8.00 15.74 -2.90
CA ASN A 201 -6.55 15.87 -3.05
C ASN A 201 -5.82 15.45 -1.77
N VAL A 202 -4.58 15.00 -1.92
CA VAL A 202 -3.62 14.86 -0.81
C VAL A 202 -2.49 15.87 -1.01
N GLU A 203 -2.26 16.72 -0.01
CA GLU A 203 -1.27 17.78 -0.06
C GLU A 203 -0.24 17.65 1.07
N PHE A 204 1.04 17.48 0.71
CA PHE A 204 2.16 17.59 1.63
C PHE A 204 2.83 18.97 1.47
N GLY A 205 2.72 19.80 2.50
CA GLY A 205 3.24 21.16 2.51
C GLY A 205 4.77 21.25 2.56
N ILE A 206 5.31 22.46 2.43
CA ILE A 206 6.77 22.70 2.49
C ILE A 206 7.39 22.34 3.86
N ASN A 207 6.58 22.29 4.91
CA ASN A 207 6.99 21.93 6.26
C ASN A 207 6.71 20.45 6.59
N SER A 208 6.50 19.61 5.58
CA SER A 208 6.13 18.21 5.76
C SER A 208 7.24 17.23 5.37
N ASN A 209 8.49 17.58 5.69
CA ASN A 209 9.65 16.79 5.29
C ASN A 209 9.65 15.42 5.98
N ASN A 210 10.33 14.43 5.39
CA ASN A 210 10.45 13.08 5.93
C ASN A 210 9.09 12.39 6.15
N SER A 211 8.09 12.76 5.36
CA SER A 211 6.74 12.19 5.43
C SER A 211 6.56 11.09 4.39
N ALA A 212 5.64 10.16 4.66
CA ALA A 212 5.39 9.04 3.77
C ALA A 212 3.90 8.78 3.53
N ILE A 213 3.59 8.20 2.37
CA ILE A 213 2.27 7.64 2.04
C ILE A 213 2.45 6.24 1.44
N SER A 214 1.66 5.26 1.89
CA SER A 214 1.70 3.92 1.33
C SER A 214 0.33 3.28 1.19
N PHE A 215 0.14 2.41 0.20
CA PHE A 215 -1.09 1.64 0.01
C PHE A 215 -2.36 2.50 -0.07
N CYS A 216 -2.27 3.65 -0.73
CA CYS A 216 -3.37 4.62 -0.79
C CYS A 216 -3.92 4.77 -2.20
N ARG A 217 -5.24 5.00 -2.27
CA ARG A 217 -5.92 5.42 -3.49
C ARG A 217 -6.32 6.88 -3.38
N ILE A 218 -5.95 7.69 -4.34
CA ILE A 218 -6.21 9.14 -4.35
C ILE A 218 -7.01 9.44 -5.61
N GLN A 219 -8.29 9.75 -5.45
CA GLN A 219 -9.15 10.06 -6.60
C GLN A 219 -8.89 11.47 -7.15
N GLY A 220 -8.34 12.36 -6.31
CA GLY A 220 -7.86 13.68 -6.71
C GLY A 220 -6.35 13.71 -7.04
N ASP A 221 -5.74 14.87 -6.80
CA ASP A 221 -4.32 15.10 -7.05
C ASP A 221 -3.45 14.78 -5.82
N LEU A 222 -2.25 14.24 -6.04
CA LEU A 222 -1.18 14.18 -5.05
C LEU A 222 -0.19 15.32 -5.27
N ASN A 223 -0.12 16.27 -4.34
CA ASN A 223 0.74 17.45 -4.42
C ASN A 223 1.76 17.46 -3.27
N VAL A 224 3.04 17.33 -3.60
CA VAL A 224 4.13 17.21 -2.64
C VAL A 224 5.13 18.36 -2.79
N LYS A 225 5.25 19.17 -1.74
CA LYS A 225 6.22 20.28 -1.64
C LYS A 225 7.30 20.01 -0.60
N SER A 226 7.16 18.93 0.17
CA SER A 226 8.11 18.48 1.19
C SER A 226 9.34 17.81 0.58
N ASN A 227 10.46 17.91 1.27
CA ASN A 227 11.67 17.15 0.93
C ASN A 227 11.66 15.79 1.62
N GLU A 228 12.44 14.84 1.09
CA GLU A 228 12.62 13.50 1.67
C GLU A 228 11.25 12.82 1.85
N PHE A 229 10.41 12.90 0.83
CA PHE A 229 9.07 12.32 0.83
C PHE A 229 9.08 10.93 0.19
N THR A 230 8.39 9.97 0.80
CA THR A 230 8.30 8.61 0.27
C THR A 230 6.87 8.27 -0.09
N ALA A 231 6.63 7.78 -1.31
CA ALA A 231 5.37 7.15 -1.67
C ALA A 231 5.63 5.74 -2.20
N THR A 232 4.81 4.79 -1.77
CA THR A 232 4.86 3.43 -2.32
C THR A 232 3.46 2.83 -2.51
N ASN A 233 3.25 2.02 -3.55
CA ASN A 233 1.98 1.35 -3.83
C ASN A 233 0.75 2.29 -3.73
N CYS A 234 0.79 3.39 -4.47
CA CYS A 234 -0.32 4.33 -4.50
C CYS A 234 -0.89 4.50 -5.91
N GLU A 235 -2.20 4.65 -5.99
CA GLU A 235 -2.94 4.91 -7.24
C GLU A 235 -3.50 6.33 -7.19
N VAL A 236 -3.17 7.15 -8.19
CA VAL A 236 -3.59 8.56 -8.27
C VAL A 236 -4.37 8.79 -9.56
N PHE A 237 -5.68 9.01 -9.44
CA PHE A 237 -6.58 9.25 -10.57
C PHE A 237 -6.53 10.70 -11.07
N GLY A 238 -6.05 11.62 -10.24
CA GLY A 238 -5.64 12.96 -10.66
C GLY A 238 -4.19 12.99 -11.15
N LYS A 239 -3.54 14.14 -10.98
CA LYS A 239 -2.12 14.30 -11.30
C LYS A 239 -1.23 14.05 -10.08
N VAL A 240 0.03 13.72 -10.34
CA VAL A 240 1.09 13.72 -9.33
C VAL A 240 2.04 14.90 -9.60
N GLN A 241 2.18 15.77 -8.60
CA GLN A 241 3.15 16.87 -8.64
C GLN A 241 4.08 16.80 -7.43
N VAL A 242 5.37 16.61 -7.66
CA VAL A 242 6.40 16.54 -6.60
C VAL A 242 7.48 17.58 -6.88
N THR A 243 7.54 18.61 -6.04
CA THR A 243 8.46 19.76 -6.20
C THR A 243 9.56 19.81 -5.14
N GLY A 244 9.41 19.09 -4.03
CA GLY A 244 10.47 18.94 -3.05
C GLY A 244 11.62 18.07 -3.55
N ASN A 245 12.72 18.04 -2.79
CA ASN A 245 13.93 17.30 -3.17
C ASN A 245 14.04 15.96 -2.45
N GLY A 246 14.70 14.99 -3.10
CA GLY A 246 15.01 13.70 -2.50
C GLY A 246 13.76 12.85 -2.22
N ALA A 247 12.73 12.96 -3.05
CA ALA A 247 11.57 12.10 -2.93
C ALA A 247 11.88 10.69 -3.49
N THR A 248 11.28 9.67 -2.90
CA THR A 248 11.31 8.28 -3.37
C THR A 248 9.89 7.86 -3.74
N LEU A 249 9.66 7.51 -5.00
CA LEU A 249 8.36 7.11 -5.53
C LEU A 249 8.49 5.70 -6.10
N VAL A 250 7.82 4.73 -5.47
CA VAL A 250 7.88 3.33 -5.90
C VAL A 250 6.48 2.82 -6.21
N ASN A 251 6.29 2.19 -7.36
CA ASN A 251 5.01 1.62 -7.75
C ASN A 251 3.83 2.62 -7.65
N ILE A 252 4.01 3.82 -8.22
CA ILE A 252 2.98 4.85 -8.25
C ILE A 252 2.26 4.80 -9.60
N GLY A 253 0.98 4.44 -9.58
CA GLY A 253 0.08 4.52 -10.72
C GLY A 253 -0.52 5.92 -10.85
N VAL A 254 -0.51 6.52 -12.04
CA VAL A 254 -1.08 7.86 -12.27
C VAL A 254 -1.91 7.93 -13.55
N GLN A 255 -3.15 8.43 -13.44
CA GLN A 255 -4.01 8.66 -14.61
C GLN A 255 -3.78 10.04 -15.25
N GLY A 256 -3.51 11.06 -14.43
CA GLY A 256 -3.28 12.43 -14.86
C GLY A 256 -1.83 12.76 -15.21
N ASP A 257 -1.47 14.04 -15.08
CA ASP A 257 -0.12 14.52 -15.38
C ASP A 257 0.91 14.00 -14.35
N TRP A 258 2.13 13.72 -14.83
CA TRP A 258 3.29 13.37 -14.01
C TRP A 258 4.32 14.50 -14.03
N ASP A 259 4.35 15.32 -12.97
CA ASP A 259 5.24 16.47 -12.79
C ASP A 259 6.13 16.27 -11.55
N VAL A 260 7.15 15.43 -11.69
CA VAL A 260 8.05 15.03 -10.60
C VAL A 260 9.42 15.65 -10.77
N ASN A 261 9.98 16.17 -9.67
CA ASN A 261 11.34 16.70 -9.61
C ASN A 261 12.35 15.67 -10.11
N ALA A 262 13.21 16.06 -11.05
CA ALA A 262 14.23 15.20 -11.63
C ALA A 262 15.28 14.64 -10.64
N ASN A 263 15.34 15.19 -9.42
CA ASN A 263 16.19 14.68 -8.34
C ASN A 263 15.49 13.65 -7.43
N ALA A 264 14.25 13.27 -7.72
CA ALA A 264 13.59 12.16 -7.05
C ALA A 264 14.06 10.81 -7.62
N ASP A 265 13.90 9.72 -6.86
CA ASP A 265 14.05 8.35 -7.33
C ASP A 265 12.66 7.77 -7.66
N CYS A 266 12.48 7.24 -8.86
CA CYS A 266 11.22 6.67 -9.34
C CYS A 266 11.46 5.24 -9.80
N ARG A 267 10.78 4.27 -9.21
CA ARG A 267 10.91 2.84 -9.56
C ARG A 267 9.56 2.21 -9.84
N GLY A 268 9.40 1.63 -11.03
CA GLY A 268 8.16 0.96 -11.46
C GLY A 268 6.90 1.81 -11.35
N CYS A 269 7.01 3.14 -11.47
CA CYS A 269 5.84 4.00 -11.60
C CYS A 269 5.25 3.83 -13.00
N TYR A 270 3.94 4.00 -13.14
CA TYR A 270 3.24 3.74 -14.38
C TYR A 270 2.07 4.72 -14.56
N SER A 271 1.74 4.98 -15.82
CA SER A 271 0.48 5.63 -16.16
C SER A 271 -0.63 4.59 -16.25
N PHE A 272 -1.88 4.99 -16.10
CA PHE A 272 -3.02 4.12 -16.39
C PHE A 272 -4.20 4.92 -16.95
N THR A 273 -5.25 4.24 -17.39
CA THR A 273 -6.53 4.88 -17.75
C THR A 273 -7.68 4.03 -17.23
N ASP A 274 -8.39 4.54 -16.23
CA ASP A 274 -9.66 3.96 -15.79
C ASP A 274 -10.74 4.30 -16.82
N GLU A 275 -10.94 3.40 -17.78
CA GLU A 275 -11.94 3.59 -18.85
C GLU A 275 -13.37 3.34 -18.37
N ASN A 276 -13.51 2.65 -17.24
CA ASN A 276 -14.75 2.11 -16.76
C ASN A 276 -15.36 2.95 -15.59
N ASP A 277 -14.58 3.91 -15.07
CA ASP A 277 -14.88 4.85 -13.98
C ASP A 277 -15.22 4.14 -12.65
N ASP A 278 -14.62 2.98 -12.35
CA ASP A 278 -14.82 2.22 -11.11
C ASP A 278 -13.79 2.52 -10.01
N PHE A 279 -12.78 3.33 -10.31
CA PHE A 279 -11.68 3.67 -9.41
C PHE A 279 -10.85 2.46 -8.95
N LEU A 280 -10.74 1.42 -9.77
CA LEU A 280 -9.84 0.28 -9.57
C LEU A 280 -8.94 0.14 -10.77
N VAL A 281 -7.62 0.03 -10.57
CA VAL A 281 -6.70 -0.16 -11.69
C VAL A 281 -6.65 -1.64 -12.06
N GLN A 282 -7.03 -1.96 -13.29
CA GLN A 282 -6.97 -3.31 -13.84
C GLN A 282 -5.73 -3.50 -14.74
N ASP A 283 -5.29 -4.74 -14.93
CA ASP A 283 -4.14 -5.08 -15.79
C ASP A 283 -4.28 -4.50 -17.21
N GLU A 284 -5.51 -4.47 -17.74
CA GLU A 284 -5.81 -3.93 -19.07
C GLU A 284 -5.76 -2.40 -19.15
N GLU A 285 -5.76 -1.71 -18.01
CA GLU A 285 -5.76 -0.24 -17.90
C GLU A 285 -4.35 0.33 -17.70
N LEU A 286 -3.36 -0.54 -17.48
CA LEU A 286 -1.95 -0.16 -17.33
C LEU A 286 -1.40 0.46 -18.62
N GLY A 287 -0.74 1.60 -18.44
CA GLY A 287 -0.12 2.40 -19.49
C GLY A 287 1.41 2.29 -19.53
N GLU A 288 2.06 3.38 -19.90
CA GLU A 288 3.51 3.48 -20.01
C GLU A 288 4.19 3.64 -18.65
N GLU A 289 5.43 3.15 -18.54
CA GLU A 289 6.32 3.40 -17.40
C GLU A 289 6.60 4.91 -17.25
N LEU A 290 6.51 5.40 -16.01
CA LEU A 290 6.81 6.78 -15.64
C LEU A 290 8.16 6.85 -14.94
N THR A 291 8.98 7.83 -15.35
CA THR A 291 10.30 8.06 -14.74
C THR A 291 10.37 9.48 -14.18
N CYS A 292 11.26 9.69 -13.20
CA CYS A 292 11.55 11.02 -12.64
C CYS A 292 12.30 11.92 -13.65
N GLN A 293 12.92 11.36 -14.70
CA GLN A 293 13.67 12.15 -15.67
C GLN A 293 12.71 12.78 -16.70
N PRO A 294 12.94 14.04 -17.11
CA PRO A 294 12.17 14.60 -18.20
C PRO A 294 12.40 13.75 -19.45
N ALA A 295 11.31 13.42 -20.17
CA ALA A 295 11.41 12.87 -21.51
C ALA A 295 12.42 13.69 -22.30
N GLY A 296 13.53 13.07 -22.73
CA GLY A 296 14.58 13.76 -23.46
C GLY A 296 13.98 14.54 -24.64
N PRO A 297 14.60 15.65 -25.08
CA PRO A 297 14.07 16.40 -26.21
C PRO A 297 13.84 15.46 -27.40
N PRO A 298 12.70 15.56 -28.11
CA PRO A 298 12.42 14.70 -29.25
C PRO A 298 13.58 14.83 -30.25
N ALA A 299 14.14 13.67 -30.64
CA ALA A 299 15.25 13.57 -31.58
C ALA A 299 14.90 14.10 -32.98
#